data_AF-A0A7S4I7K4-F1
#
_entry.id   AF-A0A7S4I7K4-F1
#
_cell.length_a   1.000
_cell.length_b   1.000
_cell.length_c   1.000
_cell.angle_alpha   90.00
_cell.angle_beta   90.00
_cell.angle_gamma   90.00
#
_symmetry.space_group_name_H-M   'P 1'
#
loop_
_entity.id
_entity.type
_entity.pdbx_description
1 polymer ?
#
loop_
_entity_poly.entity_id
_entity_poly.type
_entity_poly.pdbx_seq_one_letter_code
_entity_poly.pdbx_strand_id
1 'polypeptide(L)'
;LNTFHPDALDLFQATSSLMKVANELTDPNIRIQNAQGRISLFNPIKPQLAARKNPEEVLECMNGFPFVIETKFDGERVQVHKDGNTVRLYSRNSNEVTSIYGKKIIPNILKYVKVSKCILDGELLVWDNITQKFEDFGKLKTFANFDRGDQKTDADNTTGDIGSNLGKQLCYIVFDVLLVNEKIVVDLTLQQRMLLVKRCVEHTEKIIEIVEQQTASSTQEIVAALDT
;
A
#
# COMPACT_ATOMS: atom_id res chain seq x y z
N LEU A 1 -16.74 1.15 19.72
CA LEU A 1 -16.83 2.36 18.87
C LEU A 1 -18.28 2.71 18.57
N ASN A 2 -19.08 1.79 18.02
CA ASN A 2 -20.49 2.10 17.68
C ASN A 2 -21.36 2.44 18.90
N THR A 3 -21.01 1.96 20.11
CA THR A 3 -21.63 2.36 21.38
C THR A 3 -21.25 3.78 21.82
N PHE A 4 -20.11 4.31 21.33
CA PHE A 4 -19.60 5.64 21.69
C PHE A 4 -20.23 6.73 20.81
N HIS A 5 -20.19 6.54 19.49
CA HIS A 5 -20.81 7.44 18.53
C HIS A 5 -21.13 6.67 17.23
N PRO A 6 -22.26 6.93 16.54
CA PRO A 6 -22.61 6.24 15.30
C PRO A 6 -21.52 6.30 14.21
N ASP A 7 -20.86 7.46 14.08
CA ASP A 7 -19.79 7.69 13.08
C ASP A 7 -18.37 7.31 13.55
N ALA A 8 -18.22 6.75 14.76
CA ALA A 8 -16.91 6.48 15.35
C ALA A 8 -16.07 5.50 14.53
N LEU A 9 -16.71 4.49 13.95
CA LEU A 9 -16.02 3.48 13.14
C LEU A 9 -15.50 4.09 11.84
N ASP A 10 -16.32 4.87 11.14
CA ASP A 10 -15.94 5.48 9.86
C ASP A 10 -14.79 6.48 10.06
N LEU A 11 -14.85 7.31 11.10
CA LEU A 11 -13.77 8.23 11.45
C LEU A 11 -12.49 7.48 11.85
N PHE A 12 -12.61 6.37 12.57
CA PHE A 12 -11.46 5.52 12.89
C PHE A 12 -10.86 4.88 11.64
N GLN A 13 -11.67 4.44 10.68
CA GLN A 13 -11.17 3.87 9.42
C GLN A 13 -10.42 4.91 8.58
N ALA A 14 -10.93 6.15 8.53
CA ALA A 14 -10.30 7.24 7.78
C ALA A 14 -9.01 7.79 8.41
N THR A 15 -8.84 7.66 9.74
CA THR A 15 -7.73 8.32 10.47
C THR A 15 -6.84 7.38 11.27
N SER A 16 -7.25 6.13 11.47
CA SER A 16 -6.65 5.15 12.39
C SER A 16 -6.33 5.70 13.80
N SER A 17 -7.08 6.70 14.26
CA SER A 17 -6.80 7.41 15.52
C SER A 17 -8.01 7.42 16.46
N LEU A 18 -7.91 6.67 17.57
CA LEU A 18 -8.90 6.72 18.64
C LEU A 18 -8.96 8.10 19.32
N MET A 19 -7.83 8.80 19.38
CA MET A 19 -7.78 10.15 19.94
C MET A 19 -8.58 11.15 19.10
N LYS A 20 -8.47 11.09 17.76
CA LYS A 20 -9.32 11.91 16.88
C LYS A 20 -10.80 11.57 17.04
N VAL A 21 -11.13 10.27 17.13
CA VAL A 21 -12.51 9.83 17.40
C VAL A 21 -13.05 10.42 18.70
N ALA A 22 -12.30 10.29 19.80
CA ALA A 22 -12.72 10.79 21.10
C ALA A 22 -12.86 12.33 21.15
N ASN A 23 -12.00 13.05 20.42
CA ASN A 23 -11.99 14.51 20.41
C ASN A 23 -13.02 15.14 19.46
N GLU A 24 -13.30 14.51 18.31
CA GLU A 24 -14.22 15.05 17.30
C GLU A 24 -15.67 14.60 17.51
N LEU A 25 -15.91 13.44 18.14
CA LEU A 25 -17.23 12.85 18.32
C LEU A 25 -17.66 12.88 19.79
N THR A 26 -17.58 14.06 20.41
CA THR A 26 -17.87 14.25 21.83
C THR A 26 -19.37 14.23 22.14
N ASP A 27 -20.22 14.70 21.23
CA ASP A 27 -21.68 14.63 21.35
C ASP A 27 -22.23 13.50 20.45
N PRO A 28 -22.83 12.44 21.03
CA PRO A 28 -23.38 11.31 20.27
C PRO A 28 -24.50 11.68 19.28
N ASN A 29 -25.08 12.88 19.41
CA ASN A 29 -26.18 13.34 18.55
C ASN A 29 -25.71 14.14 17.33
N ILE A 30 -24.44 14.58 17.28
CA ILE A 30 -23.91 15.40 16.20
C ILE A 30 -23.18 14.53 15.18
N ARG A 31 -23.82 14.27 14.05
CA ARG A 31 -23.24 13.44 12.97
C ARG A 31 -22.17 14.21 12.19
N ILE A 32 -21.10 13.52 11.81
CA ILE A 32 -20.13 14.04 10.84
C ILE A 32 -20.63 13.80 9.42
N GLN A 33 -20.44 14.79 8.54
CA GLN A 33 -20.97 14.70 7.17
C GLN A 33 -20.12 13.82 6.25
N ASN A 34 -18.80 13.77 6.47
CA ASN A 34 -17.87 12.98 5.64
C ASN A 34 -16.62 12.62 6.45
N ALA A 35 -16.51 11.34 6.84
CA ALA A 35 -15.34 10.81 7.55
C ALA A 35 -14.10 10.75 6.63
N GLN A 36 -14.27 10.44 5.35
CA GLN A 36 -13.20 10.41 4.35
C GLN A 36 -12.58 11.80 4.16
N GLY A 37 -13.36 12.87 4.37
CA GLY A 37 -12.88 14.26 4.43
C GLY A 37 -11.88 14.55 5.58
N ARG A 38 -11.62 13.58 6.46
CA ARG A 38 -10.60 13.65 7.53
C ARG A 38 -9.29 12.96 7.18
N ILE A 39 -9.20 12.35 5.99
CA ILE A 39 -7.95 11.84 5.44
C ILE A 39 -6.95 13.00 5.37
N SER A 40 -5.74 12.76 5.86
CA SER A 40 -4.70 13.79 5.94
C SER A 40 -3.32 13.16 5.82
N LEU A 41 -2.36 13.92 5.30
CA LEU A 41 -0.97 13.48 5.23
C LEU A 41 -0.45 13.10 6.62
N PHE A 42 0.43 12.10 6.64
CA PHE A 42 1.05 11.52 7.84
C PHE A 42 0.10 10.97 8.91
N ASN A 43 -1.18 10.78 8.58
CA ASN A 43 -2.13 9.98 9.37
C ASN A 43 -2.51 8.75 8.54
N PRO A 44 -2.08 7.53 8.94
CA PRO A 44 -2.35 6.33 8.16
C PRO A 44 -3.84 6.03 8.08
N ILE A 45 -4.26 5.53 6.93
CA ILE A 45 -5.66 5.20 6.64
C ILE A 45 -5.80 3.68 6.75
N LYS A 46 -6.89 3.18 7.33
CA LYS A 46 -7.11 1.73 7.36
C LYS A 46 -7.22 1.21 5.92
N PRO A 47 -6.36 0.27 5.51
CA PRO A 47 -6.37 -0.17 4.12
C PRO A 47 -7.67 -0.92 3.78
N GLN A 48 -8.17 -0.72 2.56
CA GLN A 48 -9.31 -1.49 2.06
C GLN A 48 -8.95 -2.98 1.98
N LEU A 49 -9.84 -3.85 2.47
CA LEU A 49 -9.65 -5.30 2.47
C LEU A 49 -10.39 -5.93 1.28
N ALA A 50 -9.84 -7.02 0.76
CA ALA A 50 -10.49 -7.87 -0.23
C ALA A 50 -11.21 -9.03 0.45
N ALA A 51 -12.44 -9.32 0.02
CA ALA A 51 -13.14 -10.55 0.40
C ALA A 51 -12.62 -11.72 -0.45
N ARG A 52 -12.56 -12.91 0.14
CA ARG A 52 -12.27 -14.14 -0.63
C ARG A 52 -13.55 -14.63 -1.29
N LYS A 53 -13.47 -14.92 -2.57
CA LYS A 53 -14.59 -15.35 -3.42
C LYS A 53 -14.12 -16.41 -4.41
N ASN A 54 -15.00 -17.35 -4.72
CA ASN A 54 -14.80 -18.27 -5.84
C ASN A 54 -15.07 -17.51 -7.17
N PRO A 55 -14.48 -17.93 -8.30
CA PRO A 55 -14.64 -17.24 -9.59
C PRO A 55 -16.10 -16.99 -10.00
N GLU A 56 -17.01 -17.90 -9.70
CA GLU A 56 -18.44 -17.76 -10.00
C GLU A 56 -19.10 -16.64 -9.16
N GLU A 57 -18.74 -16.56 -7.87
CA GLU A 57 -19.27 -15.54 -6.95
C GLU A 57 -18.74 -14.13 -7.27
N VAL A 58 -17.57 -14.03 -7.90
CA VAL A 58 -17.01 -12.73 -8.28
C VAL A 58 -17.92 -12.02 -9.27
N LEU A 59 -18.45 -12.73 -10.27
CA LEU A 59 -19.31 -12.13 -11.29
C LEU A 59 -20.62 -11.59 -10.70
N GLU A 60 -21.19 -12.31 -9.73
CA GLU A 60 -22.34 -11.85 -8.96
C GLU A 60 -22.01 -10.60 -8.14
N CYS A 61 -20.85 -10.56 -7.46
CA CYS A 61 -20.40 -9.40 -6.70
C CYS A 61 -20.18 -8.16 -7.58
N MET A 62 -19.76 -8.36 -8.83
CA MET A 62 -19.55 -7.29 -9.80
C MET A 62 -20.86 -6.87 -10.50
N ASN A 63 -22.00 -7.51 -10.20
CA ASN A 63 -23.32 -7.22 -10.78
C ASN A 63 -23.32 -7.19 -12.31
N GLY A 64 -22.51 -8.03 -12.96
CA GLY A 64 -22.37 -8.09 -14.42
C GLY A 64 -21.66 -6.89 -15.06
N PHE A 65 -21.13 -5.94 -14.28
CA PHE A 65 -20.28 -4.88 -14.81
C PHE A 65 -18.86 -5.39 -15.08
N PRO A 66 -18.14 -4.81 -16.06
CA PRO A 66 -16.72 -5.07 -16.24
C PRO A 66 -15.93 -4.76 -14.97
N PHE A 67 -14.93 -5.58 -14.69
CA PHE A 67 -14.06 -5.46 -13.52
C PHE A 67 -12.59 -5.54 -13.94
N VAL A 68 -11.69 -5.27 -12.99
CA VAL A 68 -10.25 -5.41 -13.19
C VAL A 68 -9.73 -6.61 -12.41
N ILE A 69 -8.79 -7.31 -13.02
CA ILE A 69 -7.98 -8.36 -12.40
C ILE A 69 -6.56 -7.81 -12.25
N GLU A 70 -6.01 -7.97 -11.05
CA GLU A 70 -4.67 -7.54 -10.67
C GLU A 70 -3.94 -8.72 -10.03
N THR A 71 -2.63 -8.83 -10.30
CA THR A 71 -1.78 -9.80 -9.61
C THR A 71 -1.76 -9.50 -8.11
N LYS A 72 -2.05 -10.51 -7.30
CA LYS A 72 -1.86 -10.42 -5.86
C LYS A 72 -0.37 -10.61 -5.54
N PHE A 73 0.30 -9.53 -5.18
CA PHE A 73 1.67 -9.59 -4.66
C PHE A 73 1.70 -10.10 -3.20
N ASP A 74 2.82 -10.72 -2.83
CA ASP A 74 3.04 -11.26 -1.47
C ASP A 74 4.22 -10.56 -0.79
N GLY A 75 4.02 -9.28 -0.47
CA GLY A 75 5.02 -8.41 0.13
C GLY A 75 4.52 -7.79 1.43
N GLU A 76 5.00 -6.58 1.73
CA GLU A 76 4.41 -5.75 2.78
C GLU A 76 3.57 -4.64 2.18
N ARG A 77 2.27 -4.64 2.48
CA ARG A 77 1.41 -3.51 2.17
C ARG A 77 1.87 -2.27 2.93
N VAL A 78 2.23 -1.23 2.18
CA VAL A 78 2.79 0.02 2.68
C VAL A 78 2.09 1.21 2.02
N GLN A 79 1.55 2.11 2.83
CA GLN A 79 1.13 3.44 2.40
C GLN A 79 2.32 4.39 2.39
N VAL A 80 2.54 5.07 1.27
CA VAL A 80 3.54 6.13 1.11
C VAL A 80 2.85 7.48 1.25
N HIS A 81 3.16 8.21 2.32
CA HIS A 81 2.73 9.60 2.49
C HIS A 81 3.91 10.51 2.12
N LYS A 82 3.73 11.36 1.12
CA LYS A 82 4.75 12.30 0.63
C LYS A 82 4.25 13.73 0.77
N ASP A 83 5.10 14.60 1.32
CA ASP A 83 4.94 16.05 1.35
C ASP A 83 6.27 16.73 1.01
N GLY A 84 6.39 17.19 -0.24
CA GLY A 84 7.65 17.68 -0.79
C GLY A 84 8.74 16.62 -0.71
N ASN A 85 9.74 16.88 0.15
CA ASN A 85 10.88 16.01 0.42
C ASN A 85 10.70 15.12 1.65
N THR A 86 9.60 15.28 2.40
CA THR A 86 9.30 14.46 3.57
C THR A 86 8.44 13.28 3.14
N VAL A 87 8.93 12.06 3.39
CA VAL A 87 8.22 10.82 3.09
C VAL A 87 8.10 9.99 4.36
N ARG A 88 6.90 9.50 4.65
CA ARG A 88 6.64 8.52 5.71
C ARG A 88 5.94 7.29 5.15
N LEU A 89 6.26 6.14 5.73
CA LEU A 89 5.79 4.84 5.29
C LEU A 89 4.97 4.23 6.42
N TYR A 90 3.75 3.76 6.12
CA TYR A 90 2.89 3.11 7.10
C TYR A 90 2.51 1.71 6.64
N SER A 91 2.72 0.73 7.50
CA SER A 91 2.31 -0.66 7.25
C SER A 91 0.79 -0.81 7.27
N ARG A 92 0.30 -1.99 6.84
CA ARG A 92 -1.10 -2.41 6.96
C ARG A 92 -1.76 -2.13 8.32
N ASN A 93 -1.00 -2.30 9.41
CA ASN A 93 -1.49 -2.12 10.77
C ASN A 93 -1.35 -0.67 11.27
N SER A 94 -1.07 0.28 10.37
CA SER A 94 -0.92 1.70 10.67
C SER A 94 0.32 2.03 11.50
N ASN A 95 1.27 1.09 11.64
CA ASN A 95 2.57 1.36 12.25
C ASN A 95 3.48 2.07 11.25
N GLU A 96 4.16 3.12 11.70
CA GLU A 96 5.17 3.80 10.90
C GLU A 96 6.41 2.92 10.74
N VAL A 97 6.76 2.62 9.48
CA VAL A 97 7.90 1.78 9.08
C VAL A 97 8.95 2.57 8.30
N THR A 98 8.86 3.91 8.32
CA THR A 98 9.79 4.84 7.66
C THR A 98 11.24 4.56 8.06
N SER A 99 11.48 4.30 9.35
CA SER A 99 12.84 4.00 9.79
C SER A 99 13.38 2.74 9.10
N ILE A 100 12.55 1.71 8.89
CA ILE A 100 12.96 0.37 8.43
C ILE A 100 13.30 0.42 6.95
N TYR A 101 12.37 0.90 6.13
CA TYR A 101 12.51 0.85 4.66
C TYR A 101 13.02 2.16 4.07
N GLY A 102 12.91 3.27 4.80
CA GLY A 102 13.05 4.61 4.26
C GLY A 102 14.40 4.87 3.60
N LYS A 103 15.50 4.39 4.21
CA LYS A 103 16.86 4.56 3.66
C LYS A 103 16.98 3.99 2.24
N LYS A 104 16.31 2.88 1.95
CA LYS A 104 16.39 2.17 0.66
C LYS A 104 15.33 2.65 -0.34
N ILE A 105 14.12 3.00 0.09
CA ILE A 105 13.00 3.32 -0.84
C ILE A 105 12.73 4.81 -1.04
N ILE A 106 12.99 5.68 -0.05
CA ILE A 106 12.67 7.12 -0.15
C ILE A 106 13.38 7.81 -1.31
N PRO A 107 14.67 7.56 -1.61
CA PRO A 107 15.31 8.17 -2.78
C PRO A 107 14.57 7.86 -4.09
N ASN A 108 14.08 6.64 -4.25
CA ASN A 108 13.30 6.23 -5.42
C ASN A 108 11.91 6.89 -5.42
N ILE A 109 11.24 6.98 -4.27
CA ILE A 109 9.96 7.71 -4.15
C ILE A 109 10.13 9.18 -4.52
N LEU A 110 11.16 9.86 -4.02
CA LEU A 110 11.41 11.27 -4.34
C LEU A 110 11.73 11.48 -5.83
N LYS A 111 12.43 10.52 -6.45
CA LYS A 111 12.80 10.59 -7.86
C LYS A 111 11.62 10.32 -8.80
N TYR A 112 10.82 9.29 -8.52
CA TYR A 112 9.82 8.77 -9.45
C TYR A 112 8.38 9.16 -9.12
N VAL A 113 8.09 9.68 -7.91
CA VAL A 113 6.77 10.25 -7.58
C VAL A 113 6.79 11.77 -7.83
N LYS A 114 6.22 12.18 -8.96
CA LYS A 114 6.31 13.52 -9.55
C LYS A 114 5.53 14.59 -8.78
N VAL A 115 4.47 14.19 -8.07
CA VAL A 115 3.61 15.12 -7.31
C VAL A 115 4.24 15.46 -5.97
N SER A 116 4.06 16.70 -5.50
CA SER A 116 4.64 17.17 -4.24
C SER A 116 3.95 16.53 -3.03
N LYS A 117 2.62 16.44 -3.05
CA LYS A 117 1.81 15.90 -1.96
C LYS A 117 0.97 14.72 -2.42
N CYS A 118 1.15 13.54 -1.82
CA CYS A 118 0.28 12.40 -2.11
C CYS A 118 0.24 11.34 -1.00
N ILE A 119 -0.80 10.51 -1.05
CA ILE A 119 -0.89 9.25 -0.31
C ILE A 119 -1.07 8.14 -1.33
N LEU A 120 -0.06 7.30 -1.51
CA LEU A 120 -0.10 6.10 -2.37
C LEU A 120 -0.33 4.86 -1.50
N ASP A 121 -1.08 3.89 -2.01
CA ASP A 121 -1.22 2.55 -1.44
C ASP A 121 -0.63 1.52 -2.41
N GLY A 122 0.09 0.55 -1.86
CA GLY A 122 0.94 -0.31 -2.65
C GLY A 122 1.57 -1.44 -1.84
N GLU A 123 2.25 -2.31 -2.55
CA GLU A 123 2.97 -3.45 -1.99
C GLU A 123 4.49 -3.22 -2.13
N LEU A 124 5.21 -3.36 -1.02
CA LEU A 124 6.66 -3.31 -0.99
C LEU A 124 7.22 -4.74 -1.08
N LEU A 125 8.16 -4.96 -1.98
CA LEU A 125 8.76 -6.25 -2.30
C LEU A 125 10.29 -6.14 -2.33
N VAL A 126 10.98 -7.27 -2.29
CA VAL A 126 12.42 -7.35 -2.58
C VAL A 126 12.58 -8.00 -3.95
N TRP A 127 13.23 -7.31 -4.87
CA TRP A 127 13.63 -7.82 -6.17
C TRP A 127 15.08 -8.25 -6.14
N ASP A 128 15.38 -9.46 -6.62
CA ASP A 128 16.74 -9.97 -6.80
C ASP A 128 17.13 -9.90 -8.28
N ASN A 129 18.09 -9.03 -8.61
CA ASN A 129 18.59 -8.87 -9.97
C ASN A 129 19.43 -10.06 -10.48
N ILE A 130 19.89 -10.96 -9.61
CA ILE A 130 20.64 -12.14 -10.01
C ILE A 130 19.68 -13.24 -10.44
N THR A 131 18.69 -13.55 -9.60
CA THR A 131 17.70 -14.60 -9.90
C THR A 131 16.55 -14.12 -10.77
N GLN A 132 16.43 -12.80 -10.98
CA GLN A 132 15.34 -12.15 -11.72
C GLN A 132 13.96 -12.51 -11.17
N LYS A 133 13.84 -12.53 -9.84
CA LYS A 133 12.61 -12.90 -9.12
C LYS A 133 12.37 -12.00 -7.92
N PHE A 134 11.11 -11.89 -7.53
CA PHE A 134 10.75 -11.39 -6.22
C PHE A 134 11.04 -12.44 -5.16
N GLU A 135 11.59 -12.00 -4.03
CA GLU A 135 11.81 -12.85 -2.86
C GLU A 135 10.49 -13.15 -2.13
N ASP A 136 10.48 -14.28 -1.43
CA ASP A 136 9.34 -14.69 -0.62
C ASP A 136 9.03 -13.70 0.52
N PHE A 137 7.77 -13.69 0.93
CA PHE A 137 7.32 -12.94 2.09
C PHE A 137 8.16 -13.25 3.35
N GLY A 138 8.44 -12.22 4.15
CA GLY A 138 9.21 -12.34 5.40
C GLY A 138 10.71 -12.02 5.28
N LYS A 139 11.31 -12.13 4.09
CA LYS A 139 12.72 -11.74 3.86
C LYS A 139 12.93 -10.21 3.80
N LEU A 140 11.84 -9.46 3.65
CA LEU A 140 11.84 -8.01 3.43
C LEU A 140 12.40 -7.21 4.63
N LYS A 141 12.02 -7.58 5.86
CA LYS A 141 12.55 -6.95 7.08
C LYS A 141 14.02 -7.26 7.29
N THR A 142 14.44 -8.50 7.04
CA THR A 142 15.84 -8.92 7.15
C THR A 142 16.71 -8.13 6.18
N PHE A 143 16.29 -8.01 4.90
CA PHE A 143 16.98 -7.20 3.91
C PHE A 143 17.04 -5.71 4.29
N ALA A 144 15.95 -5.16 4.80
CA ALA A 144 15.89 -3.75 5.18
C ALA A 144 16.76 -3.42 6.40
N ASN A 145 16.85 -4.32 7.38
CA ASN A 145 17.62 -4.14 8.60
C ASN A 145 19.11 -4.47 8.45
N PHE A 146 19.53 -5.13 7.36
CA PHE A 146 20.94 -5.46 7.12
C PHE A 146 21.86 -4.23 7.18
N ASP A 147 21.40 -3.07 6.68
CA ASP A 147 22.19 -1.82 6.68
C ASP A 147 22.26 -1.13 8.06
N ARG A 148 21.52 -1.62 9.07
CA ARG A 148 21.44 -1.00 10.42
C ARG A 148 22.48 -1.50 11.42
N GLY A 149 23.30 -2.49 11.06
CA GLY A 149 24.41 -2.91 11.91
C GLY A 149 23.98 -3.63 13.20
N ASP A 150 23.09 -4.62 13.12
CA ASP A 150 22.95 -5.58 14.21
C ASP A 150 24.09 -6.61 14.13
N GLN A 151 25.21 -6.29 14.76
CA GLN A 151 26.11 -7.27 15.37
C GLN A 151 25.48 -7.83 16.66
N LYS A 152 24.28 -8.40 16.57
CA LYS A 152 23.78 -9.28 17.62
C LYS A 152 23.74 -10.69 17.09
N THR A 153 24.84 -11.35 17.38
CA THR A 153 25.10 -12.78 17.37
C THR A 153 23.87 -13.61 17.76
N ASP A 154 23.39 -14.42 16.84
CA ASP A 154 23.13 -15.83 17.15
C ASP A 154 24.13 -16.65 16.35
N ALA A 155 25.04 -17.26 17.08
CA ALA A 155 26.07 -18.12 16.57
C ALA A 155 25.45 -19.47 16.16
N ASP A 156 24.97 -19.56 14.93
CA ASP A 156 25.04 -20.81 14.16
C ASP A 156 24.84 -20.52 12.66
N ASN A 157 25.68 -21.15 11.83
CA ASN A 157 25.81 -21.01 10.38
C ASN A 157 26.70 -19.88 9.84
N THR A 158 28.00 -20.11 10.04
CA THR A 158 29.11 -19.85 9.11
C THR A 158 28.72 -19.62 7.63
N THR A 159 29.25 -18.52 7.07
CA THR A 159 29.73 -18.35 5.67
C THR A 159 28.76 -18.01 4.51
N GLY A 160 27.51 -17.59 4.75
CA GLY A 160 26.55 -17.34 3.63
C GLY A 160 26.21 -15.89 3.23
N ASP A 161 26.40 -14.88 4.09
CA ASP A 161 25.42 -13.77 4.10
C ASP A 161 25.90 -12.39 3.57
N ILE A 162 27.15 -12.26 3.12
CA ILE A 162 27.62 -11.02 2.47
C ILE A 162 27.27 -11.04 0.97
N GLY A 163 27.21 -12.23 0.35
CA GLY A 163 26.80 -12.41 -1.04
C GLY A 163 25.28 -12.49 -1.24
N SER A 164 24.51 -12.79 -0.19
CA SER A 164 23.06 -13.06 -0.27
C SER A 164 22.20 -11.83 -0.56
N ASN A 165 22.72 -10.62 -0.30
CA ASN A 165 22.06 -9.34 -0.55
C ASN A 165 22.59 -8.61 -1.80
N LEU A 166 23.64 -9.13 -2.43
CA LEU A 166 24.21 -8.54 -3.63
C LEU A 166 23.19 -8.62 -4.77
N GLY A 167 22.90 -7.50 -5.42
CA GLY A 167 21.92 -7.43 -6.50
C GLY A 167 20.46 -7.30 -6.03
N LYS A 168 20.18 -7.26 -4.72
CA LYS A 168 18.81 -7.06 -4.21
C LYS A 168 18.44 -5.59 -4.05
N GLN A 169 17.18 -5.25 -4.33
CA GLN A 169 16.63 -3.92 -4.13
C GLN A 169 15.16 -3.96 -3.70
N LEU A 170 14.69 -2.87 -3.09
CA LEU A 170 13.25 -2.72 -2.85
C LEU A 170 12.52 -2.29 -4.12
N CYS A 171 11.40 -2.94 -4.39
CA CYS A 171 10.44 -2.54 -5.40
C CYS A 171 9.13 -2.15 -4.72
N TYR A 172 8.55 -1.01 -5.06
CA TYR A 172 7.23 -0.60 -4.59
C TYR A 172 6.23 -0.64 -5.75
N ILE A 173 5.23 -1.51 -5.66
CA ILE A 173 4.18 -1.65 -6.66
C ILE A 173 2.96 -0.88 -6.18
N VAL A 174 2.63 0.20 -6.88
CA VAL A 174 1.51 1.09 -6.57
C VAL A 174 0.22 0.55 -7.20
N PHE A 175 -0.82 0.36 -6.39
CA PHE A 175 -2.13 -0.07 -6.86
C PHE A 175 -3.27 0.90 -6.51
N ASP A 176 -3.04 1.92 -5.68
CA ASP A 176 -4.05 2.96 -5.44
C ASP A 176 -3.44 4.31 -5.02
N VAL A 177 -4.26 5.35 -5.06
CA VAL A 177 -3.96 6.70 -4.56
C VAL A 177 -5.14 7.27 -3.81
N LEU A 178 -4.89 7.83 -2.63
CA LEU A 178 -5.93 8.30 -1.71
C LEU A 178 -5.97 9.83 -1.60
N LEU A 179 -4.84 10.48 -1.89
CA LEU A 179 -4.70 11.94 -1.88
C LEU A 179 -3.68 12.39 -2.93
N VAL A 180 -3.96 13.49 -3.65
CA VAL A 180 -3.04 14.14 -4.60
C VAL A 180 -3.17 15.67 -4.48
N ASN A 181 -2.05 16.37 -4.29
CA ASN A 181 -1.98 17.84 -4.25
C ASN A 181 -3.12 18.47 -3.41
N GLU A 182 -3.30 17.97 -2.19
CA GLU A 182 -4.32 18.41 -1.19
C GLU A 182 -5.76 17.96 -1.45
N LYS A 183 -6.04 17.27 -2.56
CA LYS A 183 -7.35 16.68 -2.82
C LYS A 183 -7.39 15.24 -2.37
N ILE A 184 -8.34 14.92 -1.50
CA ILE A 184 -8.72 13.55 -1.17
C ILE A 184 -9.49 12.98 -2.37
N VAL A 185 -9.12 11.79 -2.83
CA VAL A 185 -9.64 11.21 -4.09
C VAL A 185 -10.29 9.85 -3.90
N VAL A 186 -10.54 9.43 -2.66
CA VAL A 186 -11.13 8.11 -2.35
C VAL A 186 -12.56 7.94 -2.85
N ASP A 187 -13.29 9.03 -3.06
CA ASP A 187 -14.65 9.03 -3.63
C ASP A 187 -14.66 8.90 -5.17
N LEU A 188 -13.48 8.99 -5.82
CA LEU A 188 -13.36 8.71 -7.25
C LEU A 188 -13.41 7.21 -7.51
N THR A 189 -13.86 6.82 -8.70
CA THR A 189 -13.82 5.42 -9.15
C THR A 189 -12.38 4.90 -9.24
N LEU A 190 -12.19 3.59 -9.09
CA LEU A 190 -10.85 2.96 -9.21
C LEU A 190 -10.15 3.36 -10.52
N GLN A 191 -10.88 3.36 -11.64
CA GLN A 191 -10.34 3.78 -12.94
C GLN A 191 -9.79 5.22 -12.90
N GLN A 192 -10.53 6.16 -12.31
CA GLN A 192 -10.08 7.55 -12.17
C GLN A 192 -8.86 7.66 -11.24
N ARG A 193 -8.83 6.91 -10.14
CA ARG A 193 -7.68 6.88 -9.23
C ARG A 193 -6.44 6.30 -9.91
N MET A 194 -6.58 5.25 -10.72
CA MET A 194 -5.45 4.69 -11.48
C MET A 194 -4.95 5.62 -12.59
N LEU A 195 -5.82 6.43 -13.20
CA LEU A 195 -5.37 7.52 -14.08
C LEU A 195 -4.54 8.57 -13.32
N LEU A 196 -4.88 8.85 -12.05
CA LEU A 196 -4.07 9.71 -11.19
C LEU A 196 -2.74 9.04 -10.84
N VAL A 197 -2.71 7.76 -10.47
CA VAL A 197 -1.46 7.01 -10.22
C VAL A 197 -0.50 7.14 -11.41
N LYS A 198 -0.98 6.86 -12.64
CA LYS A 198 -0.19 6.96 -13.88
C LYS A 198 0.33 8.37 -14.18
N ARG A 199 -0.33 9.42 -13.66
CA ARG A 199 0.14 10.82 -13.76
C ARG A 199 1.11 11.20 -12.64
N CYS A 200 0.93 10.61 -11.47
CA CYS A 200 1.71 10.93 -10.27
C CYS A 200 3.03 10.16 -10.20
N VAL A 201 3.09 8.97 -10.79
CA VAL A 201 4.17 8.01 -10.64
C VAL A 201 4.81 7.73 -12.00
N GLU A 202 6.12 7.85 -12.08
CA GLU A 202 6.92 7.35 -13.20
C GLU A 202 7.15 5.86 -13.01
N HIS A 203 6.50 5.04 -13.84
CA HIS A 203 6.73 3.61 -13.84
C HIS A 203 8.21 3.33 -14.17
N THR A 204 8.89 2.68 -13.25
CA THR A 204 10.30 2.28 -13.36
C THR A 204 10.41 0.83 -12.93
N GLU A 205 10.72 -0.03 -13.89
CA GLU A 205 10.75 -1.48 -13.73
C GLU A 205 11.58 -1.91 -12.51
N LYS A 206 11.01 -2.79 -11.69
CA LYS A 206 11.60 -3.37 -10.47
C LYS A 206 12.06 -2.36 -9.42
N ILE A 207 11.62 -1.10 -9.52
CA ILE A 207 11.92 -0.03 -8.56
C ILE A 207 10.63 0.60 -8.03
N ILE A 208 9.88 1.28 -8.90
CA ILE A 208 8.55 1.84 -8.60
C ILE A 208 7.64 1.43 -9.76
N GLU A 209 6.89 0.36 -9.57
CA GLU A 209 5.97 -0.14 -10.60
C GLU A 209 4.54 0.33 -10.30
N ILE A 210 3.72 0.36 -11.35
CA ILE A 210 2.28 0.56 -11.24
C ILE A 210 1.68 -0.80 -11.56
N VAL A 211 0.75 -1.27 -10.72
CA VAL A 211 0.09 -2.57 -10.94
C VAL A 211 -0.53 -2.62 -12.33
N GLU A 212 -0.35 -3.75 -13.00
CA GLU A 212 -1.02 -4.03 -14.26
C GLU A 212 -2.46 -4.46 -13.99
N GLN A 213 -3.39 -3.88 -14.73
CA GLN A 213 -4.83 -4.18 -14.62
C GLN A 213 -5.31 -4.78 -15.93
N GLN A 214 -5.79 -6.02 -15.87
CA GLN A 214 -6.51 -6.65 -16.96
C GLN A 214 -8.00 -6.40 -16.78
N THR A 215 -8.68 -5.85 -17.80
CA THR A 215 -10.14 -5.76 -17.78
C THR A 215 -10.73 -7.13 -18.10
N ALA A 216 -11.75 -7.53 -17.35
CA ALA A 216 -12.47 -8.78 -17.55
C ALA A 216 -13.97 -8.56 -17.31
N SER A 217 -14.77 -9.49 -17.84
CA SER A 217 -16.24 -9.47 -17.73
C SER A 217 -16.85 -10.87 -17.58
N SER A 218 -16.02 -11.91 -17.51
CA SER A 218 -16.47 -13.30 -17.49
C SER A 218 -15.67 -14.15 -16.51
N THR A 219 -16.27 -15.25 -16.06
CA THR A 219 -15.60 -16.24 -15.19
C THR A 219 -14.43 -16.92 -15.89
N GLN A 220 -14.51 -17.13 -17.22
CA GLN A 220 -13.43 -17.73 -18.01
C GLN A 220 -12.16 -16.88 -17.98
N GLU A 221 -12.30 -15.54 -18.06
CA GLU A 221 -11.18 -14.62 -17.95
C GLU A 221 -10.56 -14.62 -16.54
N ILE A 222 -11.37 -14.80 -15.49
CA ILE A 222 -10.87 -14.98 -14.12
C ILE A 222 -10.02 -16.24 -14.02
N VAL A 223 -10.54 -17.38 -14.49
CA VAL A 223 -9.82 -18.66 -14.43
C VAL A 223 -8.51 -18.59 -15.22
N ALA A 224 -8.56 -18.02 -16.43
CA ALA A 224 -7.36 -17.85 -17.25
C ALA A 224 -6.28 -17.00 -16.57
N ALA A 225 -6.66 -15.96 -15.82
CA ALA A 225 -5.72 -15.13 -15.07
C ALA A 225 -5.20 -15.76 -13.77
N LEU A 226 -5.83 -16.84 -13.27
CA LEU A 226 -5.33 -17.61 -12.13
C LEU A 226 -4.31 -18.67 -12.54
N ASP A 227 -4.35 -19.12 -13.79
CA ASP A 227 -3.47 -20.16 -14.34
C ASP A 227 -2.15 -19.60 -14.91
N THR A 228 -1.99 -18.28 -14.97
CA THR A 228 -0.76 -17.56 -15.36
C THR A 228 0.17 -17.31 -14.20
#